data_AF-A0A838BD24-F1
#
_entry.id   AF-A0A838BD24-F1
#
_cell.length_a   1.000
_cell.length_b   1.000
_cell.length_c   1.000
_cell.angle_alpha   90.00
_cell.angle_beta   90.00
_cell.angle_gamma   90.00
#
_symmetry.space_group_name_H-M   'P 1'
#
loop_
_entity.id
_entity.type
_entity.pdbx_description
1 polymer ?
#
loop_
_entity_poly.entity_id
_entity_poly.type
_entity_poly.pdbx_seq_one_letter_code
_entity_poly.pdbx_strand_id
1 'polypeptide(L)'
;MPGTILIGEVTVDFTMPTRATDAKVRLGGVVHAARGLWASGQDYAVGAFCPAYLVEQAQNYLTQHGCRDFVLLGEVTGAPNVIAIADVREVGHQGYEDILRGERKIVLSGDHIDLKRFDTIVIFPGSYDLEGVINQLRPGARVTIDAAYDVDGADTLSSLTGRIDSIVISTSSDLFAKLASSEITPLLDLAKSVGAKHLLLKENRGGSRLFDLGTDRIEYITATLDVTTNSVGVGDVFTAVFGSFDGSARDAAWRGMQVATVYSQTTWPDDLQRDVKRELRMPVEVVRELGGVTLPWHARPGLQIYLAAPDFSYKDHKEISAAVAALEYHNFRVRRPVKENGEADREAPVESLSSYYFNDVQLLRECAAVFAIPIERDPGTLVEIGLAIEMGKPVVTFDPREENRNTMVIMGSAAYSFDLDVCLNGMFDTLSKLQRDDTRK
;
A
#
# COMPACT_ATOMS: atom_id res chain seq x y z
N MET A 1 -22.90 23.51 7.38
CA MET A 1 -22.52 23.56 5.95
C MET A 1 -22.78 22.18 5.36
N PRO A 2 -23.06 22.05 4.06
CA PRO A 2 -23.28 20.75 3.47
C PRO A 2 -21.98 19.94 3.57
N GLY A 3 -22.02 18.83 4.32
CA GLY A 3 -20.81 18.11 4.77
C GLY A 3 -20.12 17.32 3.66
N THR A 4 -19.02 16.66 4.01
CA THR A 4 -18.42 15.61 3.16
C THR A 4 -19.30 14.37 3.20
N ILE A 5 -19.53 13.72 2.05
CA ILE A 5 -20.10 12.37 2.00
C ILE A 5 -19.07 11.37 1.47
N LEU A 6 -18.93 10.25 2.19
CA LEU A 6 -18.21 9.07 1.74
C LEU A 6 -19.21 8.13 1.07
N ILE A 7 -18.92 7.67 -0.15
CA ILE A 7 -19.79 6.73 -0.88
C ILE A 7 -19.02 5.43 -1.13
N GLY A 8 -19.62 4.29 -0.79
CA GLY A 8 -19.04 2.99 -1.09
C GLY A 8 -19.80 1.83 -0.46
N GLU A 9 -19.27 0.61 -0.62
CA GLU A 9 -19.82 -0.59 -0.01
C GLU A 9 -19.42 -0.73 1.47
N VAL A 10 -20.33 -1.27 2.26
CA VAL A 10 -20.03 -1.78 3.60
C VAL A 10 -19.75 -3.27 3.50
N THR A 11 -18.60 -3.69 4.02
CA THR A 11 -18.19 -5.09 4.06
C THR A 11 -17.89 -5.53 5.48
N VAL A 12 -17.73 -6.84 5.67
CA VAL A 12 -17.17 -7.45 6.88
C VAL A 12 -15.77 -7.94 6.53
N ASP A 13 -14.76 -7.35 7.15
CA ASP A 13 -13.40 -7.86 7.10
C ASP A 13 -13.28 -9.05 8.04
N PHE A 14 -12.89 -10.20 7.50
CA PHE A 14 -12.55 -11.40 8.25
C PHE A 14 -11.07 -11.70 8.10
N THR A 15 -10.27 -11.33 9.10
CA THR A 15 -8.85 -11.73 9.15
C THR A 15 -8.76 -13.18 9.62
N MET A 16 -8.15 -14.02 8.79
CA MET A 16 -7.98 -15.44 9.09
C MET A 16 -7.06 -15.64 10.30
N PRO A 17 -7.37 -16.61 11.18
CA PRO A 17 -6.50 -16.93 12.31
C PRO A 17 -5.18 -17.52 11.82
N THR A 18 -4.11 -17.29 12.57
CA THR A 18 -2.82 -17.97 12.38
C THR A 18 -2.56 -18.92 13.56
N ARG A 19 -1.42 -19.60 13.56
CA ARG A 19 -0.99 -20.36 14.75
C ARG A 19 -0.75 -19.47 15.99
N ALA A 20 -0.51 -18.18 15.78
CA ALA A 20 -0.15 -17.23 16.83
C ALA A 20 -1.27 -16.22 17.17
N THR A 21 -2.31 -16.11 16.33
CA THR A 21 -3.33 -15.06 16.45
C THR A 21 -4.72 -15.58 16.16
N ASP A 22 -5.69 -15.15 16.96
CA ASP A 22 -7.11 -15.44 16.74
C ASP A 22 -7.67 -14.74 15.50
N ALA A 23 -8.81 -15.23 15.02
CA ALA A 23 -9.54 -14.60 13.95
C ALA A 23 -10.07 -13.24 14.39
N LYS A 24 -10.16 -12.30 13.46
CA LYS A 24 -10.65 -10.94 13.74
C LYS A 24 -11.74 -10.56 12.75
N VAL A 25 -12.83 -10.00 13.28
CA VAL A 25 -13.98 -9.56 12.50
C VAL A 25 -14.24 -8.09 12.77
N ARG A 26 -14.45 -7.30 11.71
CA ARG A 26 -14.83 -5.88 11.82
C ARG A 26 -15.58 -5.43 10.58
N LEU A 27 -16.22 -4.27 10.67
CA LEU A 27 -16.72 -3.58 9.49
C LEU A 27 -15.54 -3.03 8.65
N GLY A 28 -15.60 -3.27 7.36
CA GLY A 28 -14.64 -2.84 6.34
C GLY A 28 -15.28 -1.96 5.26
N GLY A 29 -14.63 -1.87 4.10
CA GLY A 29 -15.08 -1.04 2.98
C GLY A 29 -15.07 0.45 3.34
N VAL A 30 -16.14 1.18 2.99
CA VAL A 30 -16.26 2.63 3.27
C VAL A 30 -16.14 2.98 4.77
N VAL A 31 -16.30 1.99 5.66
CA VAL A 31 -16.10 2.17 7.11
C VAL A 31 -14.63 2.42 7.49
N HIS A 32 -13.66 1.99 6.68
CA HIS A 32 -12.25 2.39 6.86
C HIS A 32 -12.09 3.90 6.72
N ALA A 33 -12.56 4.46 5.60
CA ALA A 33 -12.56 5.88 5.32
C ALA A 33 -13.27 6.70 6.41
N ALA A 34 -14.44 6.23 6.86
CA ALA A 34 -15.22 6.87 7.92
C ALA A 34 -14.44 6.98 9.24
N ARG A 35 -13.72 5.92 9.64
CA ARG A 35 -12.86 5.94 10.84
C ARG A 35 -11.74 6.97 10.73
N GLY A 36 -11.15 7.11 9.54
CA GLY A 36 -10.13 8.13 9.26
C GLY A 36 -10.65 9.55 9.49
N LEU A 37 -11.84 9.87 8.96
CA LEU A 37 -12.46 11.18 9.13
C LEU A 37 -12.86 11.44 10.59
N TRP A 38 -13.48 10.47 11.24
CA TRP A 38 -13.83 10.56 12.65
C TRP A 38 -12.61 10.81 13.55
N ALA A 39 -11.54 10.04 13.36
CA ALA A 39 -10.31 10.19 14.13
C ALA A 39 -9.64 11.55 13.90
N SER A 40 -9.80 12.10 12.69
CA SER A 40 -9.34 13.44 12.31
C SER A 40 -10.23 14.57 12.84
N GLY A 41 -11.35 14.26 13.50
CA GLY A 41 -12.33 15.24 13.96
C GLY A 41 -13.09 15.93 12.82
N GLN A 42 -13.14 15.31 11.65
CA GLN A 42 -13.86 15.84 10.49
C GLN A 42 -15.30 15.37 10.47
N ASP A 43 -16.18 16.27 10.04
CA ASP A 43 -17.59 15.96 9.88
C ASP A 43 -17.84 15.20 8.57
N TYR A 44 -18.61 14.12 8.65
CA TYR A 44 -18.91 13.31 7.48
C TYR A 44 -20.30 12.68 7.53
N ALA A 45 -20.79 12.34 6.34
CA ALA A 45 -21.93 11.47 6.08
C ALA A 45 -21.45 10.23 5.30
N VAL A 46 -22.27 9.18 5.28
CA VAL A 46 -22.00 7.96 4.52
C VAL A 46 -23.18 7.62 3.61
N GLY A 47 -22.91 7.50 2.32
CA GLY A 47 -23.77 6.86 1.34
C GLY A 47 -23.35 5.40 1.17
N ALA A 48 -24.12 4.47 1.73
CA ALA A 48 -23.75 3.07 1.82
C ALA A 48 -24.49 2.20 0.80
N PHE A 49 -23.76 1.26 0.21
CA PHE A 49 -24.30 0.04 -0.38
C PHE A 49 -24.05 -1.10 0.60
N CYS A 50 -25.12 -1.70 1.13
CA CYS A 50 -25.00 -2.59 2.29
C CYS A 50 -26.02 -3.72 2.23
N PRO A 51 -25.66 -4.98 2.53
CA PRO A 51 -26.65 -6.04 2.75
C PRO A 51 -27.62 -5.67 3.87
N ALA A 52 -28.90 -6.03 3.74
CA ALA A 52 -29.94 -5.69 4.73
C ALA A 52 -29.56 -6.11 6.16
N TYR A 53 -28.91 -7.26 6.32
CA TYR A 53 -28.51 -7.78 7.63
C TYR A 53 -27.40 -6.96 8.32
N LEU A 54 -26.65 -6.13 7.58
CA LEU A 54 -25.59 -5.28 8.12
C LEU A 54 -26.04 -3.84 8.36
N VAL A 55 -27.18 -3.40 7.81
CA VAL A 55 -27.59 -1.98 7.81
C VAL A 55 -27.66 -1.42 9.23
N GLU A 56 -28.36 -2.08 10.15
CA GLU A 56 -28.51 -1.61 11.53
C GLU A 56 -27.16 -1.52 12.24
N GLN A 57 -26.32 -2.54 12.09
CA GLN A 57 -24.99 -2.57 12.71
C GLN A 57 -24.09 -1.47 12.15
N ALA A 58 -24.08 -1.28 10.83
CA ALA A 58 -23.28 -0.26 10.16
C ALA A 58 -23.73 1.15 10.56
N GLN A 59 -25.04 1.42 10.55
CA GLN A 59 -25.59 2.70 10.95
C GLN A 59 -25.27 3.02 12.41
N ASN A 60 -25.48 2.06 13.32
CA ASN A 60 -25.17 2.24 14.75
C ASN A 60 -23.68 2.51 14.98
N TYR A 61 -22.81 1.72 14.35
CA TYR A 61 -21.37 1.89 14.47
C TYR A 61 -20.94 3.26 13.93
N LEU A 62 -21.35 3.64 12.72
CA LEU A 62 -20.97 4.91 12.10
C LEU A 62 -21.49 6.11 12.90
N THR A 63 -22.72 6.05 13.41
CA THR A 63 -23.31 7.13 14.24
C THR A 63 -22.51 7.31 15.54
N GLN A 64 -22.12 6.22 16.20
CA GLN A 64 -21.25 6.27 17.39
C GLN A 64 -19.88 6.89 17.09
N HIS A 65 -19.41 6.77 15.84
CA HIS A 65 -18.18 7.37 15.34
C HIS A 65 -18.42 8.69 14.60
N GLY A 66 -19.47 9.44 14.96
CA GLY A 66 -19.64 10.83 14.52
C GLY A 66 -20.17 11.01 13.09
N CYS A 67 -20.64 9.95 12.43
CA CYS A 67 -21.39 10.07 11.19
C CYS A 67 -22.66 10.87 11.43
N ARG A 68 -22.83 11.97 10.69
CA ARG A 68 -23.99 12.86 10.83
C ARG A 68 -25.22 12.35 10.13
N ASP A 69 -25.02 11.61 9.05
CA ASP A 69 -26.11 11.13 8.21
C ASP A 69 -25.68 9.83 7.53
N PHE A 70 -26.52 8.79 7.69
CA PHE A 70 -26.34 7.49 7.07
C PHE A 70 -27.43 7.31 6.02
N VAL A 71 -27.01 7.18 4.78
CA VAL A 71 -27.89 7.16 3.61
C VAL A 71 -27.71 5.82 2.91
N LEU A 72 -28.74 4.97 2.94
CA LEU A 72 -28.73 3.69 2.25
C LEU A 72 -29.02 3.91 0.76
N LEU A 73 -27.98 3.86 -0.08
CA LEU A 73 -28.08 4.07 -1.54
C LEU A 73 -28.55 2.82 -2.27
N GLY A 74 -28.25 1.65 -1.73
CA GLY A 74 -28.71 0.38 -2.27
C GLY A 74 -28.43 -0.79 -1.34
N GLU A 75 -29.18 -1.85 -1.56
CA GLU A 75 -29.00 -3.13 -0.90
C GLU A 75 -28.07 -4.02 -1.71
N VAL A 76 -27.12 -4.66 -1.04
CA VAL A 76 -26.30 -5.73 -1.64
C VAL A 76 -26.96 -7.08 -1.36
N THR A 77 -27.25 -7.83 -2.42
CA THR A 77 -27.91 -9.14 -2.37
C THR A 77 -27.07 -10.22 -3.05
N GLY A 78 -27.37 -11.48 -2.78
CA GLY A 78 -26.68 -12.64 -3.38
C GLY A 78 -25.29 -12.95 -2.82
N ALA A 79 -24.60 -11.96 -2.22
CA ALA A 79 -23.34 -12.13 -1.52
C ALA A 79 -23.43 -11.66 -0.05
N PRO A 80 -22.65 -12.25 0.87
CA PRO A 80 -22.60 -11.82 2.26
C PRO A 80 -21.78 -10.53 2.45
N ASN A 81 -21.04 -10.05 1.44
CA ASN A 81 -20.11 -8.93 1.56
C ASN A 81 -19.07 -9.14 2.68
N VAL A 82 -18.43 -10.33 2.65
CA VAL A 82 -17.35 -10.70 3.57
C VAL A 82 -16.06 -10.78 2.77
N ILE A 83 -15.04 -10.05 3.21
CA ILE A 83 -13.69 -10.10 2.64
C ILE A 83 -12.82 -10.93 3.59
N ALA A 84 -12.38 -12.11 3.15
CA ALA A 84 -11.39 -12.89 3.88
C ALA A 84 -9.98 -12.36 3.59
N ILE A 85 -9.16 -12.23 4.62
CA ILE A 85 -7.84 -11.58 4.55
C ILE A 85 -6.79 -12.52 5.10
N ALA A 86 -5.76 -12.83 4.30
CA ALA A 86 -4.68 -13.74 4.66
C ALA A 86 -3.50 -13.03 5.34
N ASP A 87 -3.07 -11.89 4.79
CA ASP A 87 -1.97 -11.08 5.34
C ASP A 87 -2.40 -9.62 5.55
N VAL A 88 -2.33 -9.18 6.79
CA VAL A 88 -2.70 -7.82 7.21
C VAL A 88 -1.52 -6.84 7.27
N ARG A 89 -0.29 -7.27 7.00
CA ARG A 89 0.91 -6.39 7.04
C ARG A 89 1.42 -6.01 5.65
N GLU A 90 0.83 -6.56 4.59
CA GLU A 90 1.24 -6.29 3.20
C GLU A 90 2.72 -6.64 2.97
N VAL A 91 3.20 -7.77 3.49
CA VAL A 91 4.56 -8.26 3.17
C VAL A 91 4.63 -8.70 1.70
N GLY A 92 3.49 -9.12 1.15
CA GLY A 92 3.26 -9.34 -0.28
C GLY A 92 1.78 -9.19 -0.62
N HIS A 93 1.26 -10.02 -1.52
CA HIS A 93 -0.18 -10.07 -1.78
C HIS A 93 -0.96 -10.43 -0.51
N GLN A 94 -1.88 -9.56 -0.12
CA GLN A 94 -2.67 -9.71 1.12
C GLN A 94 -3.69 -10.86 1.10
N GLY A 95 -3.91 -11.45 -0.08
CA GLY A 95 -4.80 -12.60 -0.26
C GLY A 95 -6.26 -12.27 0.03
N TYR A 96 -6.74 -11.10 -0.40
CA TYR A 96 -8.15 -10.73 -0.29
C TYR A 96 -9.02 -11.69 -1.10
N GLU A 97 -9.97 -12.33 -0.44
CA GLU A 97 -10.98 -13.17 -1.07
C GLU A 97 -12.37 -12.64 -0.75
N ASP A 98 -13.07 -12.19 -1.78
CA ASP A 98 -14.44 -11.70 -1.68
C ASP A 98 -15.44 -12.86 -1.83
N ILE A 99 -16.03 -13.24 -0.70
CA ILE A 99 -16.82 -14.46 -0.58
C ILE A 99 -18.12 -14.32 -1.38
N LEU A 100 -18.33 -15.26 -2.32
CA LEU A 100 -19.47 -15.29 -3.25
C LEU A 100 -19.59 -14.04 -4.15
N ARG A 101 -18.48 -13.37 -4.46
CA ARG A 101 -18.47 -12.15 -5.31
C ARG A 101 -19.25 -12.28 -6.62
N GLY A 102 -19.23 -13.46 -7.26
CA GLY A 102 -19.92 -13.71 -8.53
C GLY A 102 -21.45 -13.72 -8.43
N GLU A 103 -22.01 -13.85 -7.23
CA GLU A 103 -23.45 -13.83 -6.97
C GLU A 103 -23.94 -12.44 -6.55
N ARG A 104 -23.03 -11.47 -6.34
CA ARG A 104 -23.36 -10.13 -5.85
C ARG A 104 -24.24 -9.38 -6.85
N LYS A 105 -25.29 -8.76 -6.32
CA LYS A 105 -26.20 -7.86 -7.05
C LYS A 105 -26.55 -6.65 -6.21
N ILE A 106 -26.64 -5.49 -6.85
CA ILE A 106 -27.06 -4.24 -6.20
C ILE A 106 -28.51 -3.94 -6.56
N VAL A 107 -29.34 -3.73 -5.55
CA VAL A 107 -30.71 -3.23 -5.68
C VAL A 107 -30.75 -1.81 -5.14
N LEU A 108 -30.99 -0.83 -6.01
CA LEU A 108 -31.04 0.57 -5.60
C LEU A 108 -32.17 0.80 -4.59
N SER A 109 -31.92 1.67 -3.61
CA SER A 109 -32.95 2.08 -2.66
C SER A 109 -34.08 2.81 -3.38
N GLY A 110 -35.32 2.51 -3.01
CA GLY A 110 -36.51 3.15 -3.59
C GLY A 110 -36.75 4.58 -3.09
N ASP A 111 -36.05 5.00 -2.04
CA ASP A 111 -36.20 6.32 -1.45
C ASP A 111 -35.48 7.39 -2.29
N HIS A 112 -36.11 8.56 -2.46
CA HIS A 112 -35.47 9.68 -3.14
C HIS A 112 -34.37 10.26 -2.23
N ILE A 113 -33.12 10.00 -2.61
CA ILE A 113 -31.94 10.46 -1.87
C ILE A 113 -31.39 11.70 -2.56
N ASP A 114 -31.41 12.83 -1.86
CA ASP A 114 -30.82 14.07 -2.36
C ASP A 114 -29.31 14.10 -2.09
N LEU A 115 -28.53 13.58 -3.05
CA LEU A 115 -27.06 13.70 -3.03
C LEU A 115 -26.56 15.10 -3.43
N LYS A 116 -27.41 15.96 -4.01
CA LYS A 116 -27.02 17.30 -4.46
C LYS A 116 -26.71 18.24 -3.31
N ARG A 117 -27.17 17.92 -2.11
CA ARG A 117 -26.83 18.65 -0.88
C ARG A 117 -25.39 18.46 -0.43
N PHE A 118 -24.57 17.63 -1.07
CA PHE A 118 -23.17 17.46 -0.66
C PHE A 118 -22.21 18.16 -1.63
N ASP A 119 -21.20 18.80 -1.05
CA ASP A 119 -20.28 19.67 -1.77
C ASP A 119 -18.94 18.98 -2.06
N THR A 120 -18.56 18.09 -1.14
CA THR A 120 -17.35 17.29 -1.18
C THR A 120 -17.74 15.82 -1.12
N ILE A 121 -17.30 15.05 -2.11
CA ILE A 121 -17.67 13.65 -2.27
C ILE A 121 -16.39 12.85 -2.44
N VAL A 122 -16.24 11.80 -1.64
CA VAL A 122 -15.19 10.79 -1.81
C VAL A 122 -15.87 9.46 -2.11
N ILE A 123 -15.55 8.88 -3.26
CA ILE A 123 -16.17 7.66 -3.76
C ILE A 123 -15.15 6.53 -3.77
N PHE A 124 -15.54 5.41 -3.18
CA PHE A 124 -14.86 4.12 -3.24
C PHE A 124 -15.70 3.22 -4.15
N PRO A 125 -15.35 3.08 -5.44
CA PRO A 125 -16.09 2.25 -6.38
C PRO A 125 -16.30 0.83 -5.85
N GLY A 126 -17.38 0.23 -6.29
CA GLY A 126 -17.79 -1.12 -5.94
C GLY A 126 -18.59 -1.74 -7.07
N SER A 127 -19.38 -2.76 -6.77
CA SER A 127 -20.22 -3.45 -7.76
C SER A 127 -21.50 -2.69 -8.15
N TYR A 128 -21.60 -1.41 -7.78
CA TYR A 128 -22.75 -0.54 -8.06
C TYR A 128 -22.51 0.36 -9.27
N ASP A 129 -23.60 0.92 -9.82
CA ASP A 129 -23.54 1.84 -10.95
C ASP A 129 -22.91 3.19 -10.55
N LEU A 130 -21.60 3.30 -10.77
CA LEU A 130 -20.81 4.49 -10.46
C LEU A 130 -21.28 5.72 -11.26
N GLU A 131 -21.63 5.55 -12.54
CA GLU A 131 -22.12 6.63 -13.39
C GLU A 131 -23.46 7.15 -12.88
N GLY A 132 -24.38 6.24 -12.53
CA GLY A 132 -25.67 6.55 -11.93
C GLY A 132 -25.55 7.32 -10.60
N VAL A 133 -24.57 6.98 -9.76
CA VAL A 133 -24.27 7.73 -8.52
C VAL A 133 -23.76 9.14 -8.84
N ILE A 134 -22.78 9.25 -9.74
CA ILE A 134 -22.19 10.55 -10.11
C ILE A 134 -23.23 11.47 -10.75
N ASN A 135 -24.16 10.94 -11.53
CA ASN A 135 -25.24 11.70 -12.16
C ASN A 135 -26.24 12.30 -11.16
N GLN A 136 -26.31 11.78 -9.94
CA GLN A 136 -27.14 12.33 -8.87
C GLN A 136 -26.46 13.48 -8.12
N LEU A 137 -25.14 13.65 -8.26
CA LEU A 137 -24.39 14.72 -7.61
C LEU A 137 -24.69 16.08 -8.26
N ARG A 138 -24.55 17.15 -7.47
CA ARG A 138 -24.67 18.51 -8.00
C ARG A 138 -23.56 18.81 -9.02
N PRO A 139 -23.83 19.59 -10.08
CA PRO A 139 -22.76 20.11 -10.93
C PRO A 139 -21.75 20.94 -10.12
N GLY A 140 -20.46 20.75 -10.36
CA GLY A 140 -19.39 21.48 -9.66
C GLY A 140 -19.12 21.04 -8.22
N ALA A 141 -19.70 19.92 -7.77
CA ALA A 141 -19.24 19.28 -6.54
C ALA A 141 -17.78 18.82 -6.67
N ARG A 142 -17.02 18.87 -5.58
CA ARG A 142 -15.65 18.38 -5.55
C ARG A 142 -15.66 16.87 -5.40
N VAL A 143 -15.28 16.14 -6.43
CA VAL A 143 -15.34 14.67 -6.46
C VAL A 143 -13.94 14.06 -6.46
N THR A 144 -13.67 13.21 -5.46
CA THR A 144 -12.47 12.37 -5.39
C THR A 144 -12.87 10.91 -5.57
N ILE A 145 -12.21 10.19 -6.48
CA ILE A 145 -12.44 8.75 -6.68
C ILE A 145 -11.18 7.97 -6.31
N ASP A 146 -11.33 6.93 -5.48
CA ASP A 146 -10.29 5.94 -5.25
C ASP A 146 -10.41 4.80 -6.27
N ALA A 147 -9.66 4.86 -7.36
CA ALA A 147 -9.67 3.85 -8.43
C ALA A 147 -8.83 2.60 -8.06
N ALA A 148 -8.83 2.22 -6.78
CA ALA A 148 -8.10 1.05 -6.27
C ALA A 148 -8.86 -0.26 -6.46
N TYR A 149 -10.20 -0.23 -6.50
CA TYR A 149 -11.08 -1.40 -6.55
C TYR A 149 -12.15 -1.24 -7.61
N ASP A 150 -12.60 -2.35 -8.21
CA ASP A 150 -13.76 -2.44 -9.12
C ASP A 150 -13.79 -1.39 -10.26
N VAL A 151 -12.60 -0.95 -10.70
CA VAL A 151 -12.39 -0.14 -11.90
C VAL A 151 -11.58 -0.99 -12.89
N ASP A 152 -12.30 -1.80 -13.67
CA ASP A 152 -11.70 -2.85 -14.50
C ASP A 152 -10.86 -2.33 -15.67
N GLY A 153 -11.07 -1.07 -16.08
CA GLY A 153 -10.38 -0.46 -17.20
C GLY A 153 -10.54 1.06 -17.29
N ALA A 154 -9.77 1.67 -18.21
CA ALA A 154 -9.78 3.11 -18.47
C ALA A 154 -11.15 3.65 -18.91
N ASP A 155 -11.98 2.80 -19.53
CA ASP A 155 -13.29 3.19 -20.04
C ASP A 155 -14.25 3.65 -18.93
N THR A 156 -14.19 2.99 -17.76
CA THR A 156 -15.01 3.34 -16.58
C THR A 156 -14.70 4.75 -16.08
N LEU A 157 -13.44 5.19 -16.14
CA LEU A 157 -13.09 6.57 -15.78
C LEU A 157 -13.40 7.54 -16.92
N SER A 158 -13.21 7.11 -18.16
CA SER A 158 -13.45 7.92 -19.36
C SER A 158 -14.91 8.38 -19.49
N SER A 159 -15.87 7.55 -19.07
CA SER A 159 -17.30 7.93 -19.05
C SER A 159 -17.63 9.06 -18.07
N LEU A 160 -16.73 9.36 -17.13
CA LEU A 160 -16.92 10.34 -16.06
C LEU A 160 -16.25 11.70 -16.35
N THR A 161 -15.94 11.95 -17.62
CA THR A 161 -15.23 13.15 -18.08
C THR A 161 -15.88 14.45 -17.57
N GLY A 162 -15.07 15.30 -16.95
CA GLY A 162 -15.48 16.60 -16.40
C GLY A 162 -16.28 16.53 -15.10
N ARG A 163 -16.40 15.34 -14.49
CA ARG A 163 -17.14 15.11 -13.24
C ARG A 163 -16.25 14.77 -12.05
N ILE A 164 -14.95 14.60 -12.26
CA ILE A 164 -13.97 14.17 -11.26
C ILE A 164 -12.91 15.27 -11.09
N ASP A 165 -12.64 15.68 -9.85
CA ASP A 165 -11.58 16.64 -9.55
C ASP A 165 -10.26 15.94 -9.22
N SER A 166 -10.30 14.76 -8.61
CA SER A 166 -9.09 14.05 -8.19
C SER A 166 -9.25 12.55 -8.29
N ILE A 167 -8.21 11.89 -8.80
CA ILE A 167 -8.11 10.44 -8.83
C ILE A 167 -7.06 10.03 -7.81
N VAL A 168 -7.39 9.04 -7.02
CA VAL A 168 -6.46 8.36 -6.13
C VAL A 168 -6.34 6.92 -6.58
N ILE A 169 -5.14 6.37 -6.59
CA ILE A 169 -4.89 4.99 -7.02
C ILE A 169 -3.67 4.42 -6.30
N SER A 170 -3.64 3.09 -6.12
CA SER A 170 -2.55 2.37 -5.49
C SER A 170 -1.75 1.58 -6.51
N THR A 171 -0.45 1.39 -6.27
CA THR A 171 0.38 0.45 -7.04
C THR A 171 -0.09 -1.00 -6.93
N SER A 172 -0.92 -1.30 -5.93
CA SER A 172 -1.56 -2.61 -5.74
C SER A 172 -2.85 -2.81 -6.55
N SER A 173 -3.33 -1.81 -7.28
CA SER A 173 -4.57 -1.93 -8.06
C SER A 173 -4.34 -2.55 -9.44
N ASP A 174 -5.33 -3.30 -9.92
CA ASP A 174 -5.29 -3.92 -11.25
C ASP A 174 -5.19 -2.87 -12.37
N LEU A 175 -5.87 -1.74 -12.20
CA LEU A 175 -5.81 -0.64 -13.16
C LEU A 175 -4.39 -0.08 -13.29
N PHE A 176 -3.70 0.13 -12.17
CA PHE A 176 -2.30 0.56 -12.18
C PHE A 176 -1.41 -0.52 -12.79
N ALA A 177 -1.57 -1.79 -12.39
CA ALA A 177 -0.77 -2.89 -12.90
C ALA A 177 -0.84 -3.00 -14.43
N LYS A 178 -2.04 -2.82 -15.01
CA LYS A 178 -2.29 -2.87 -16.46
C LYS A 178 -1.78 -1.63 -17.21
N LEU A 179 -1.99 -0.42 -16.66
CA LEU A 179 -1.74 0.83 -17.39
C LEU A 179 -0.39 1.46 -17.11
N ALA A 180 0.15 1.31 -15.90
CA ALA A 180 1.21 2.18 -15.40
C ALA A 180 2.31 1.49 -14.59
N SER A 181 2.32 0.16 -14.52
CA SER A 181 3.36 -0.59 -13.79
C SER A 181 4.78 -0.33 -14.32
N SER A 182 4.93 -0.22 -15.65
CA SER A 182 6.21 0.04 -16.32
C SER A 182 6.51 1.53 -16.49
N GLU A 183 5.49 2.36 -16.72
CA GLU A 183 5.64 3.78 -17.03
C GLU A 183 4.40 4.58 -16.57
N ILE A 184 4.58 5.76 -16.00
CA ILE A 184 3.47 6.51 -15.37
C ILE A 184 2.58 7.27 -16.37
N THR A 185 3.11 7.55 -17.57
CA THR A 185 2.47 8.43 -18.57
C THR A 185 1.05 8.04 -18.94
N PRO A 186 0.71 6.76 -19.23
CA PRO A 186 -0.65 6.39 -19.63
C PRO A 186 -1.71 6.70 -18.57
N LEU A 187 -1.35 6.58 -17.28
CA LEU A 187 -2.24 6.91 -16.17
C LEU A 187 -2.40 8.43 -16.00
N LEU A 188 -1.35 9.21 -16.25
CA LEU A 188 -1.43 10.68 -16.26
C LEU A 188 -2.31 11.17 -17.41
N ASP A 189 -2.17 10.58 -18.60
CA ASP A 189 -2.97 10.91 -19.77
C ASP A 189 -4.45 10.60 -19.54
N LEU A 190 -4.75 9.45 -18.92
CA LEU A 190 -6.12 9.10 -18.50
C LEU A 190 -6.67 10.10 -17.49
N ALA A 191 -5.90 10.48 -16.47
CA ALA A 191 -6.36 11.44 -15.49
C ALA A 191 -6.62 12.83 -16.12
N LYS A 192 -5.77 13.26 -17.06
CA LYS A 192 -5.96 14.49 -17.82
C LYS A 192 -7.18 14.42 -18.75
N SER A 193 -7.40 13.30 -19.42
CA SER A 193 -8.51 13.15 -20.38
C SER A 193 -9.89 13.25 -19.72
N VAL A 194 -10.01 12.78 -18.47
CA VAL A 194 -11.25 12.90 -17.69
C VAL A 194 -11.40 14.26 -17.01
N GLY A 195 -10.42 15.15 -17.14
CA GLY A 195 -10.45 16.49 -16.57
C GLY A 195 -10.09 16.56 -15.08
N ALA A 196 -9.44 15.54 -14.53
CA ALA A 196 -8.97 15.59 -13.15
C ALA A 196 -7.90 16.68 -12.98
N LYS A 197 -7.87 17.31 -11.81
CA LYS A 197 -6.87 18.32 -11.42
C LYS A 197 -5.66 17.67 -10.74
N HIS A 198 -5.91 16.58 -10.01
CA HIS A 198 -4.86 15.88 -9.28
C HIS A 198 -4.94 14.37 -9.49
N LEU A 199 -3.76 13.74 -9.50
CA LEU A 199 -3.60 12.30 -9.36
C LEU A 199 -2.75 12.03 -8.12
N LEU A 200 -3.27 11.29 -7.15
CA LEU A 200 -2.51 10.80 -6.00
C LEU A 200 -2.20 9.31 -6.21
N LEU A 201 -0.93 8.98 -6.39
CA LEU A 201 -0.45 7.61 -6.50
C LEU A 201 0.14 7.15 -5.16
N LYS A 202 -0.49 6.16 -4.54
CA LYS A 202 -0.02 5.49 -3.31
C LYS A 202 0.94 4.37 -3.68
N GLU A 203 2.16 4.41 -3.15
CA GLU A 203 3.25 3.51 -3.54
C GLU A 203 3.78 2.73 -2.35
N ASN A 204 2.88 2.18 -1.53
CA ASN A 204 3.18 1.36 -0.34
C ASN A 204 4.30 1.94 0.53
N ARG A 205 5.30 1.13 0.90
CA ARG A 205 6.45 1.52 1.73
C ARG A 205 7.35 2.57 1.07
N GLY A 206 7.16 2.86 -0.23
CA GLY A 206 7.91 3.89 -0.94
C GLY A 206 7.33 5.29 -0.85
N GLY A 207 6.22 5.48 -0.14
CA GLY A 207 5.56 6.78 0.01
C GLY A 207 4.46 6.98 -1.02
N SER A 208 4.31 8.20 -1.51
CA SER A 208 3.31 8.54 -2.52
C SER A 208 3.77 9.72 -3.40
N ARG A 209 3.17 9.83 -4.57
CA ARG A 209 3.33 10.99 -5.46
C ARG A 209 1.99 11.66 -5.71
N LEU A 210 1.92 12.95 -5.46
CA LEU A 210 0.80 13.79 -5.87
C LEU A 210 1.21 14.57 -7.12
N PHE A 211 0.53 14.31 -8.21
CA PHE A 211 0.68 15.02 -9.47
C PHE A 211 -0.38 16.12 -9.55
N ASP A 212 0.06 17.37 -9.68
CA ASP A 212 -0.77 18.49 -10.07
C ASP A 212 -0.81 18.54 -11.60
N LEU A 213 -1.95 18.18 -12.18
CA LEU A 213 -2.10 18.00 -13.63
C LEU A 213 -2.22 19.32 -14.39
N GLY A 214 -2.47 20.44 -13.67
CA GLY A 214 -2.53 21.78 -14.26
C GLY A 214 -1.17 22.46 -14.33
N THR A 215 -0.24 22.10 -13.44
CA THR A 215 1.11 22.69 -13.37
C THR A 215 2.23 21.72 -13.72
N ASP A 216 1.91 20.44 -13.96
CA ASP A 216 2.85 19.33 -14.14
C ASP A 216 3.86 19.19 -12.98
N ARG A 217 3.50 19.67 -11.77
CA ARG A 217 4.33 19.53 -10.57
C ARG A 217 4.06 18.20 -9.87
N ILE A 218 5.12 17.64 -9.30
CA ILE A 218 5.06 16.42 -8.50
C ILE A 218 5.47 16.78 -7.07
N GLU A 219 4.58 16.52 -6.12
CA GLU A 219 4.93 16.48 -4.71
C GLU A 219 5.23 15.02 -4.32
N TYR A 220 6.34 14.80 -3.62
CA TYR A 220 6.70 13.50 -3.06
C TYR A 220 6.33 13.49 -1.58
N ILE A 221 5.41 12.60 -1.21
CA ILE A 221 4.96 12.40 0.17
C ILE A 221 5.73 11.21 0.72
N THR A 222 6.45 11.41 1.82
CA THR A 222 7.27 10.35 2.42
C THR A 222 6.40 9.30 3.11
N ALA A 223 6.84 8.06 3.10
CA ALA A 223 6.35 7.04 4.01
C ALA A 223 7.13 7.11 5.33
N THR A 224 6.40 7.09 6.44
CA THR A 224 6.94 6.81 7.76
C THR A 224 6.85 5.31 7.99
N LEU A 225 8.01 4.64 7.98
CA LEU A 225 8.08 3.20 8.22
C LEU A 225 8.15 2.93 9.72
N ASP A 226 7.14 2.25 10.23
CA ASP A 226 7.05 1.80 11.63
C ASP A 226 6.40 0.40 11.66
N VAL A 227 6.18 -0.15 12.85
CA VAL A 227 5.51 -1.43 13.04
C VAL A 227 4.09 -1.34 12.49
N THR A 228 3.83 -2.08 11.41
CA THR A 228 2.50 -2.18 10.82
C THR A 228 1.69 -3.25 11.55
N THR A 229 0.65 -2.82 12.27
CA THR A 229 -0.31 -3.72 12.90
C THR A 229 -1.35 -4.21 11.89
N ASN A 230 -1.81 -3.33 10.99
CA ASN A 230 -2.82 -3.64 9.97
C ASN A 230 -2.79 -2.62 8.82
N SER A 231 -2.46 -3.05 7.61
CA SER A 231 -2.49 -2.22 6.39
C SER A 231 -3.87 -2.17 5.70
N VAL A 232 -4.78 -3.08 6.05
CA VAL A 232 -6.14 -3.14 5.45
C VAL A 232 -6.90 -1.85 5.77
N GLY A 233 -7.30 -1.11 4.73
CA GLY A 233 -8.02 0.15 4.82
C GLY A 233 -7.15 1.41 5.01
N VAL A 234 -5.82 1.28 5.09
CA VAL A 234 -4.90 2.43 5.18
C VAL A 234 -5.06 3.34 3.97
N GLY A 235 -5.17 2.75 2.78
CA GLY A 235 -5.41 3.49 1.54
C GLY A 235 -6.73 4.26 1.57
N ASP A 236 -7.79 3.66 2.10
CA ASP A 236 -9.11 4.30 2.16
C ASP A 236 -9.09 5.52 3.10
N VAL A 237 -8.41 5.39 4.24
CA VAL A 237 -8.22 6.49 5.20
C VAL A 237 -7.44 7.64 4.56
N PHE A 238 -6.37 7.32 3.81
CA PHE A 238 -5.62 8.33 3.07
C PHE A 238 -6.55 9.08 2.10
N THR A 239 -7.26 8.37 1.22
CA THR A 239 -8.16 8.99 0.23
C THR A 239 -9.24 9.81 0.89
N ALA A 240 -9.85 9.31 1.97
CA ALA A 240 -10.90 10.01 2.69
C ALA A 240 -10.41 11.36 3.18
N VAL A 241 -9.26 11.40 3.87
CA VAL A 241 -8.70 12.65 4.38
C VAL A 241 -8.27 13.56 3.24
N PHE A 242 -7.60 13.02 2.21
CA PHE A 242 -7.18 13.80 1.04
C PHE A 242 -8.35 14.47 0.32
N GLY A 243 -9.41 13.72 0.02
CA GLY A 243 -10.57 14.23 -0.72
C GLY A 243 -11.49 15.12 0.10
N SER A 244 -11.45 15.02 1.44
CA SER A 244 -12.29 15.80 2.35
C SER A 244 -11.64 17.07 2.88
N PHE A 245 -10.31 17.13 2.90
CA PHE A 245 -9.56 18.21 3.53
C PHE A 245 -9.93 19.59 2.95
N ASP A 246 -10.10 20.57 3.85
CA ASP A 246 -10.33 21.97 3.49
C ASP A 246 -8.98 22.69 3.44
N GLY A 247 -8.36 22.73 2.27
CA GLY A 247 -7.03 23.30 2.06
C GLY A 247 -6.44 22.93 0.70
N SER A 248 -5.14 23.13 0.55
CA SER A 248 -4.44 22.77 -0.68
C SER A 248 -4.37 21.23 -0.84
N ALA A 249 -4.38 20.73 -2.09
CA ALA A 249 -4.19 19.30 -2.35
C ALA A 249 -2.87 18.77 -1.78
N ARG A 250 -1.84 19.63 -1.75
CA ARG A 250 -0.56 19.35 -1.12
C ARG A 250 -0.71 19.10 0.37
N ASP A 251 -1.34 20.01 1.11
CA ASP A 251 -1.59 19.83 2.55
C ASP A 251 -2.47 18.61 2.81
N ALA A 252 -3.51 18.43 2.00
CA ALA A 252 -4.42 17.30 2.07
C ALA A 252 -3.67 15.96 1.93
N ALA A 253 -2.70 15.87 1.02
CA ALA A 253 -1.92 14.66 0.82
C ALA A 253 -1.02 14.35 2.02
N TRP A 254 -0.36 15.36 2.57
CA TRP A 254 0.46 15.19 3.78
C TRP A 254 -0.37 14.83 5.02
N ARG A 255 -1.54 15.46 5.22
CA ARG A 255 -2.46 15.11 6.31
C ARG A 255 -3.05 13.71 6.11
N GLY A 256 -3.40 13.35 4.88
CA GLY A 256 -3.88 12.01 4.56
C GLY A 256 -2.85 10.94 4.90
N MET A 257 -1.59 11.16 4.54
CA MET A 257 -0.48 10.27 4.91
C MET A 257 -0.35 10.12 6.43
N GLN A 258 -0.34 11.23 7.19
CA GLN A 258 -0.24 11.18 8.66
C GLN A 258 -1.32 10.31 9.30
N VAL A 259 -2.57 10.52 8.90
CA VAL A 259 -3.72 9.77 9.47
C VAL A 259 -3.64 8.30 9.05
N ALA A 260 -3.27 8.02 7.80
CA ALA A 260 -3.10 6.67 7.28
C ALA A 260 -1.97 5.91 8.01
N THR A 261 -0.86 6.57 8.33
CA THR A 261 0.22 6.01 9.14
C THR A 261 -0.26 5.63 10.54
N VAL A 262 -0.97 6.52 11.25
CA VAL A 262 -1.50 6.16 12.58
C VAL A 262 -2.52 5.01 12.46
N TYR A 263 -3.32 4.99 11.39
CA TYR A 263 -4.27 3.93 11.14
C TYR A 263 -3.61 2.57 10.88
N SER A 264 -2.39 2.53 10.34
CA SER A 264 -1.67 1.26 10.14
C SER A 264 -1.17 0.64 11.46
N GLN A 265 -1.04 1.46 12.51
CA GLN A 265 -0.42 1.08 13.79
C GLN A 265 -1.43 0.51 14.80
N THR A 266 -2.73 0.73 14.61
CA THR A 266 -3.76 0.25 15.53
C THR A 266 -5.03 -0.17 14.82
N THR A 267 -5.79 -1.03 15.48
CA THR A 267 -7.14 -1.43 15.06
C THR A 267 -8.23 -0.99 16.03
N TRP A 268 -7.83 -0.32 17.12
CA TRP A 268 -8.72 0.13 18.18
C TRP A 268 -9.12 1.58 17.92
N PRO A 269 -10.43 1.88 17.78
CA PRO A 269 -10.90 3.22 17.47
C PRO A 269 -10.42 4.30 18.45
N ASP A 270 -10.42 4.02 19.76
CA ASP A 270 -10.02 5.01 20.77
C ASP A 270 -8.52 5.36 20.69
N ASP A 271 -7.67 4.37 20.45
CA ASP A 271 -6.23 4.59 20.22
C ASP A 271 -6.02 5.40 18.93
N LEU A 272 -6.73 5.03 17.85
CA LEU A 272 -6.69 5.74 16.58
C LEU A 272 -7.04 7.23 16.76
N GLN A 273 -8.17 7.55 17.40
CA GLN A 273 -8.60 8.93 17.59
C GLN A 273 -7.60 9.71 18.46
N ARG A 274 -7.11 9.11 19.55
CA ARG A 274 -6.12 9.75 20.42
C ARG A 274 -4.85 10.10 19.66
N ASP A 275 -4.32 9.16 18.89
CA ASP A 275 -3.01 9.30 18.26
C ASP A 275 -3.09 10.15 16.98
N VAL A 276 -4.17 10.06 16.19
CA VAL A 276 -4.43 11.00 15.09
C VAL A 276 -4.54 12.44 15.60
N LYS A 277 -5.24 12.66 16.72
CA LYS A 277 -5.36 13.99 17.33
C LYS A 277 -4.00 14.55 17.80
N ARG A 278 -3.06 13.69 18.19
CA ARG A 278 -1.69 14.10 18.54
C ARG A 278 -0.90 14.44 17.29
N GLU A 279 -0.97 13.58 16.28
CA GLU A 279 -0.24 13.70 15.02
C GLU A 279 -0.62 14.98 14.25
N LEU A 280 -1.92 15.29 14.21
CA LEU A 280 -2.44 16.49 13.54
C LEU A 280 -2.11 17.81 14.26
N ARG A 281 -1.60 17.78 15.50
CA ARG A 281 -1.09 19.00 16.18
C ARG A 281 0.23 19.48 15.59
N MET A 282 0.98 18.61 14.91
CA MET A 282 2.19 19.02 14.23
C MET A 282 1.83 19.89 13.02
N PRO A 283 2.48 21.06 12.83
CA PRO A 283 2.34 21.84 11.61
C PRO A 283 2.78 21.02 10.40
N VAL A 284 2.03 21.13 9.29
CA VAL A 284 2.31 20.33 8.07
C VAL A 284 3.73 20.55 7.54
N GLU A 285 4.29 21.75 7.68
CA GLU A 285 5.66 22.04 7.23
C GLU A 285 6.71 21.30 8.06
N VAL A 286 6.48 21.13 9.36
CA VAL A 286 7.36 20.30 10.22
C VAL A 286 7.31 18.85 9.75
N VAL A 287 6.13 18.34 9.42
CA VAL A 287 5.96 16.96 8.93
C VAL A 287 6.75 16.75 7.63
N ARG A 288 6.72 17.72 6.71
CA ARG A 288 7.49 17.69 5.46
C ARG A 288 9.00 17.65 5.72
N GLU A 289 9.48 18.40 6.71
CA GLU A 289 10.89 18.51 7.04
C GLU A 289 11.44 17.29 7.81
N LEU A 290 10.60 16.57 8.57
CA LEU A 290 11.01 15.32 9.24
C LEU A 290 11.51 14.25 8.24
N GLY A 291 11.06 14.33 6.99
CA GLY A 291 11.46 13.43 5.93
C GLY A 291 10.82 12.05 6.07
N GLY A 292 11.56 11.01 5.70
CA GLY A 292 11.10 9.63 5.67
C GLY A 292 11.57 8.92 4.41
N VAL A 293 10.85 7.88 4.02
CA VAL A 293 11.16 7.09 2.82
C VAL A 293 10.43 7.66 1.62
N THR A 294 11.19 7.94 0.57
CA THR A 294 10.67 8.22 -0.77
C THR A 294 11.41 7.31 -1.74
N LEU A 295 10.69 6.35 -2.30
CA LEU A 295 11.22 5.38 -3.25
C LEU A 295 10.14 5.05 -4.30
N PRO A 296 10.00 5.88 -5.34
CA PRO A 296 8.96 5.73 -6.35
C PRO A 296 9.02 4.35 -7.02
N TRP A 297 7.85 3.77 -7.30
CA TRP A 297 7.66 2.46 -7.92
C TRP A 297 8.56 2.26 -9.15
N HIS A 298 8.55 3.22 -10.06
CA HIS A 298 9.30 3.16 -11.33
C HIS A 298 10.82 3.23 -11.16
N ALA A 299 11.33 3.69 -10.01
CA ALA A 299 12.77 3.75 -9.76
C ALA A 299 13.34 2.43 -9.20
N ARG A 300 12.50 1.62 -8.54
CA ARG A 300 12.91 0.42 -7.80
C ARG A 300 13.62 -0.64 -8.66
N PRO A 301 13.22 -0.92 -9.92
CA PRO A 301 13.93 -1.90 -10.76
C PRO A 301 15.37 -1.52 -11.08
N GLY A 302 15.70 -0.22 -11.05
CA GLY A 302 17.06 0.28 -11.25
C GLY A 302 17.99 0.03 -10.06
N LEU A 303 17.43 -0.21 -8.88
CA LEU A 303 18.14 -0.45 -7.63
C LEU A 303 18.16 -1.95 -7.34
N GLN A 304 18.92 -2.69 -8.16
CA GLN A 304 18.95 -4.15 -8.11
C GLN A 304 19.48 -4.66 -6.76
N ILE A 305 18.90 -5.75 -6.27
CA ILE A 305 19.22 -6.32 -4.96
C ILE A 305 19.89 -7.68 -5.15
N TYR A 306 21.11 -7.85 -4.62
CA TYR A 306 21.76 -9.15 -4.59
C TYR A 306 21.15 -10.01 -3.48
N LEU A 307 20.74 -11.24 -3.80
CA LEU A 307 20.27 -12.20 -2.81
C LEU A 307 21.43 -13.08 -2.34
N ALA A 308 21.85 -12.89 -1.08
CA ALA A 308 22.82 -13.76 -0.41
C ALA A 308 22.06 -14.83 0.40
N ALA A 309 21.95 -16.05 -0.12
CA ALA A 309 21.23 -17.14 0.51
C ALA A 309 21.64 -18.50 -0.10
N PRO A 310 21.48 -19.63 0.62
CA PRO A 310 21.74 -20.96 0.09
C PRO A 310 20.61 -21.43 -0.86
N ASP A 311 20.44 -20.76 -2.00
CA ASP A 311 19.35 -20.94 -2.98
C ASP A 311 19.59 -22.13 -3.96
N PHE A 312 20.05 -23.24 -3.40
CA PHE A 312 20.43 -24.45 -4.12
C PHE A 312 19.21 -25.26 -4.60
N SER A 313 19.29 -25.87 -5.78
CA SER A 313 18.18 -26.63 -6.38
C SER A 313 17.77 -27.88 -5.60
N TYR A 314 18.70 -28.46 -4.83
CA TYR A 314 18.48 -29.67 -4.05
C TYR A 314 17.90 -29.42 -2.64
N LYS A 315 17.68 -28.16 -2.25
CA LYS A 315 17.03 -27.77 -1.00
C LYS A 315 15.89 -26.81 -1.27
N ASP A 316 14.70 -27.13 -0.78
CA ASP A 316 13.57 -26.20 -0.82
C ASP A 316 13.52 -25.38 0.46
N HIS A 317 13.86 -24.09 0.32
CA HIS A 317 13.76 -23.10 1.38
C HIS A 317 12.63 -22.13 1.07
N LYS A 318 11.46 -22.39 1.68
CA LYS A 318 10.25 -21.56 1.51
C LYS A 318 10.49 -20.11 1.92
N GLU A 319 11.36 -19.88 2.88
CA GLU A 319 11.74 -18.56 3.38
C GLU A 319 12.42 -17.71 2.30
N ILE A 320 13.27 -18.34 1.47
CA ILE A 320 13.93 -17.67 0.33
C ILE A 320 12.89 -17.27 -0.71
N SER A 321 12.04 -18.21 -1.11
CA SER A 321 10.99 -17.96 -2.10
C SER A 321 10.00 -16.89 -1.64
N ALA A 322 9.63 -16.88 -0.36
CA ALA A 322 8.75 -15.87 0.23
C ALA A 322 9.40 -14.48 0.23
N ALA A 323 10.68 -14.36 0.61
CA ALA A 323 11.39 -13.09 0.60
C ALA A 323 11.58 -12.53 -0.83
N VAL A 324 11.90 -13.40 -1.81
CA VAL A 324 11.99 -13.00 -3.22
C VAL A 324 10.65 -12.50 -3.72
N ALA A 325 9.56 -13.26 -3.49
CA ALA A 325 8.22 -12.85 -3.92
C ALA A 325 7.78 -11.52 -3.28
N ALA A 326 8.14 -11.28 -2.01
CA ALA A 326 7.86 -10.02 -1.32
C ALA A 326 8.62 -8.83 -1.94
N LEU A 327 9.92 -8.99 -2.25
CA LEU A 327 10.72 -7.96 -2.91
C LEU A 327 10.21 -7.67 -4.34
N GLU A 328 9.89 -8.70 -5.10
CA GLU A 328 9.35 -8.59 -6.46
C GLU A 328 7.95 -7.95 -6.47
N TYR A 329 7.08 -8.29 -5.51
CA TYR A 329 5.80 -7.62 -5.30
C TYR A 329 5.95 -6.11 -5.14
N HIS A 330 7.03 -5.66 -4.50
CA HIS A 330 7.37 -4.25 -4.33
C HIS A 330 8.11 -3.63 -5.51
N ASN A 331 8.20 -4.32 -6.66
CA ASN A 331 8.87 -3.90 -7.90
C ASN A 331 10.40 -3.80 -7.79
N PHE A 332 11.02 -4.53 -6.87
CA PHE A 332 12.46 -4.68 -6.87
C PHE A 332 12.90 -5.78 -7.82
N ARG A 333 14.06 -5.58 -8.45
CA ARG A 333 14.74 -6.62 -9.22
C ARG A 333 15.72 -7.35 -8.30
N VAL A 334 15.38 -8.57 -7.92
CA VAL A 334 16.25 -9.44 -7.12
C VAL A 334 17.16 -10.24 -8.06
N ARG A 335 18.46 -10.20 -7.80
CA ARG A 335 19.49 -10.95 -8.52
C ARG A 335 19.88 -12.19 -7.71
N ARG A 336 19.77 -13.36 -8.32
CA ARG A 336 19.89 -14.67 -7.65
C ARG A 336 21.13 -15.41 -8.19
N PRO A 337 22.28 -15.37 -7.51
CA PRO A 337 23.56 -15.85 -8.05
C PRO A 337 23.50 -17.30 -8.55
N VAL A 338 23.00 -18.21 -7.73
CA VAL A 338 22.85 -19.64 -8.07
C VAL A 338 21.96 -19.85 -9.30
N LYS A 339 20.94 -19.02 -9.52
CA LYS A 339 20.03 -19.13 -10.68
C LYS A 339 20.59 -18.46 -11.93
N GLU A 340 21.38 -17.41 -11.79
CA GLU A 340 21.90 -16.60 -12.90
C GLU A 340 23.26 -17.10 -13.40
N ASN A 341 24.18 -17.39 -12.49
CA ASN A 341 25.55 -17.83 -12.78
C ASN A 341 25.69 -19.35 -12.77
N GLY A 342 24.64 -20.05 -12.32
CA GLY A 342 24.58 -21.50 -12.22
C GLY A 342 24.99 -22.03 -10.85
N GLU A 343 24.65 -23.28 -10.61
CA GLU A 343 25.00 -24.02 -9.40
C GLU A 343 26.24 -24.86 -9.66
N ALA A 344 27.26 -24.75 -8.81
CA ALA A 344 28.44 -25.60 -8.91
C ALA A 344 28.13 -27.01 -8.35
N ASP A 345 28.58 -28.05 -9.07
CA ASP A 345 28.51 -29.42 -8.56
C ASP A 345 29.27 -29.56 -7.23
N ARG A 346 28.75 -30.35 -6.30
CA ARG A 346 29.38 -30.53 -4.97
C ARG A 346 30.76 -31.18 -5.03
N GLU A 347 31.02 -31.92 -6.10
CA GLU A 347 32.31 -32.57 -6.38
C GLU A 347 33.11 -31.83 -7.47
N ALA A 348 32.70 -30.60 -7.81
CA ALA A 348 33.39 -29.78 -8.79
C ALA A 348 34.87 -29.59 -8.39
N PRO A 349 35.81 -29.79 -9.32
CA PRO A 349 37.22 -29.53 -9.05
C PRO A 349 37.44 -28.03 -8.77
N VAL A 350 38.44 -27.70 -7.95
CA VAL A 350 38.69 -26.32 -7.50
C VAL A 350 38.86 -25.36 -8.67
N GLU A 351 39.46 -25.83 -9.76
CA GLU A 351 39.70 -25.07 -10.98
C GLU A 351 38.40 -24.60 -11.65
N SER A 352 37.29 -25.35 -11.52
CA SER A 352 36.00 -24.96 -12.11
C SER A 352 35.19 -24.03 -11.21
N LEU A 353 35.57 -23.83 -9.94
CA LEU A 353 34.88 -22.91 -9.02
C LEU A 353 35.17 -21.44 -9.32
N SER A 354 36.31 -21.17 -9.98
CA SER A 354 36.80 -19.82 -10.28
C SER A 354 35.77 -18.96 -11.02
N SER A 355 35.12 -19.52 -12.04
CA SER A 355 34.13 -18.78 -12.83
C SER A 355 32.89 -18.39 -12.04
N TYR A 356 32.36 -19.28 -11.19
CA TYR A 356 31.22 -18.99 -10.33
C TYR A 356 31.56 -17.86 -9.36
N TYR A 357 32.69 -17.99 -8.66
CA TYR A 357 33.16 -16.96 -7.72
C TYR A 357 33.29 -15.58 -8.37
N PHE A 358 33.98 -15.47 -9.51
CA PHE A 358 34.18 -14.17 -10.15
C PHE A 358 32.88 -13.57 -10.70
N ASN A 359 31.97 -14.41 -11.22
CA ASN A 359 30.67 -13.96 -11.70
C ASN A 359 29.77 -13.50 -10.54
N ASP A 360 29.77 -14.20 -9.40
CA ASP A 360 29.00 -13.83 -8.21
C ASP A 360 29.52 -12.53 -7.59
N VAL A 361 30.85 -12.38 -7.48
CA VAL A 361 31.46 -11.13 -7.01
C VAL A 361 31.17 -9.96 -7.96
N GLN A 362 31.16 -10.20 -9.27
CA GLN A 362 30.80 -9.17 -10.25
C GLN A 362 29.32 -8.79 -10.13
N LEU A 363 28.43 -9.78 -10.00
CA LEU A 363 27.01 -9.57 -9.78
C LEU A 363 26.73 -8.77 -8.49
N LEU A 364 27.43 -9.11 -7.42
CA LEU A 364 27.39 -8.38 -6.15
C LEU A 364 27.77 -6.91 -6.34
N ARG A 365 28.85 -6.65 -7.10
CA ARG A 365 29.31 -5.28 -7.42
C ARG A 365 28.27 -4.47 -8.20
N GLU A 366 27.53 -5.09 -9.10
CA GLU A 366 26.51 -4.43 -9.92
C GLU A 366 25.24 -4.06 -9.15
N CYS A 367 24.92 -4.78 -8.06
CA CYS A 367 23.71 -4.53 -7.28
C CYS A 367 23.85 -3.31 -6.36
N ALA A 368 22.75 -2.61 -6.07
CA ALA A 368 22.73 -1.47 -5.16
C ALA A 368 22.86 -1.87 -3.68
N ALA A 369 22.27 -3.00 -3.30
CA ALA A 369 22.23 -3.51 -1.93
C ALA A 369 22.20 -5.04 -1.89
N VAL A 370 22.36 -5.60 -0.69
CA VAL A 370 22.21 -7.05 -0.42
C VAL A 370 21.02 -7.31 0.48
N PHE A 371 20.20 -8.28 0.11
CA PHE A 371 19.24 -8.92 1.01
C PHE A 371 19.76 -10.32 1.35
N ALA A 372 20.07 -10.56 2.61
CA ALA A 372 20.74 -11.76 3.08
C ALA A 372 19.80 -12.65 3.91
N ILE A 373 19.83 -13.96 3.66
CA ILE A 373 19.04 -14.98 4.35
C ILE A 373 19.97 -16.12 4.80
N PRO A 374 20.71 -15.94 5.91
CA PRO A 374 21.78 -16.86 6.33
C PRO A 374 21.30 -18.15 7.00
N ILE A 375 20.22 -18.76 6.52
CA ILE A 375 19.71 -20.03 7.06
C ILE A 375 20.76 -21.14 7.01
N GLU A 376 20.73 -22.03 8.00
CA GLU A 376 21.67 -23.14 8.20
C GLU A 376 23.12 -22.69 8.42
N ARG A 377 23.33 -21.39 8.67
CA ARG A 377 24.66 -20.76 8.78
C ARG A 377 25.53 -21.05 7.57
N ASP A 378 24.92 -21.01 6.38
CA ASP A 378 25.62 -21.28 5.13
C ASP A 378 26.89 -20.40 5.01
N PRO A 379 28.10 -21.01 4.92
CA PRO A 379 29.34 -20.25 4.87
C PRO A 379 29.45 -19.32 3.67
N GLY A 380 28.88 -19.72 2.51
CA GLY A 380 28.87 -18.88 1.32
C GLY A 380 28.14 -17.56 1.56
N THR A 381 26.93 -17.67 2.11
CA THR A 381 26.10 -16.52 2.48
C THR A 381 26.81 -15.57 3.45
N LEU A 382 27.51 -16.11 4.46
CA LEU A 382 28.27 -15.29 5.42
C LEU A 382 29.46 -14.56 4.76
N VAL A 383 30.13 -15.21 3.80
CA VAL A 383 31.21 -14.59 3.01
C VAL A 383 30.66 -13.47 2.13
N GLU A 384 29.53 -13.69 1.46
CA GLU A 384 28.87 -12.67 0.62
C GLU A 384 28.46 -11.44 1.43
N ILE A 385 27.91 -11.63 2.64
CA ILE A 385 27.60 -10.54 3.58
C ILE A 385 28.88 -9.75 3.91
N GLY A 386 29.96 -10.44 4.28
CA GLY A 386 31.23 -9.80 4.62
C GLY A 386 31.83 -9.02 3.46
N LEU A 387 31.80 -9.58 2.25
CA LEU A 387 32.25 -8.91 1.02
C LEU A 387 31.42 -7.67 0.71
N ALA A 388 30.10 -7.75 0.87
CA ALA A 388 29.21 -6.62 0.64
C ALA A 388 29.49 -5.46 1.60
N ILE A 389 29.66 -5.76 2.89
CA ILE A 389 30.01 -4.77 3.92
C ILE A 389 31.34 -4.09 3.59
N GLU A 390 32.37 -4.87 3.22
CA GLU A 390 33.69 -4.33 2.84
C GLU A 390 33.61 -3.46 1.58
N MET A 391 32.73 -3.79 0.64
CA MET A 391 32.47 -2.96 -0.56
C MET A 391 31.64 -1.69 -0.24
N GLY A 392 31.23 -1.47 1.00
CA GLY A 392 30.36 -0.36 1.40
C GLY A 392 28.93 -0.50 0.89
N LYS A 393 28.51 -1.71 0.50
CA LYS A 393 27.13 -1.99 0.09
C LYS A 393 26.28 -2.24 1.33
N PRO A 394 25.11 -1.62 1.44
CA PRO A 394 24.27 -1.88 2.58
C PRO A 394 23.68 -3.29 2.51
N VAL A 395 23.65 -3.94 3.65
CA VAL A 395 23.13 -5.31 3.82
C VAL A 395 21.91 -5.26 4.72
N VAL A 396 20.82 -5.89 4.30
CA VAL A 396 19.66 -6.19 5.15
C VAL A 396 19.62 -7.69 5.38
N THR A 397 19.54 -8.12 6.63
CA THR A 397 19.54 -9.54 6.99
C THR A 397 18.19 -9.98 7.55
N PHE A 398 17.57 -10.92 6.85
CA PHE A 398 16.41 -11.67 7.32
C PHE A 398 16.87 -13.03 7.87
N ASP A 399 16.82 -13.20 9.19
CA ASP A 399 17.23 -14.42 9.91
C ASP A 399 15.98 -15.16 10.44
N PRO A 400 15.16 -15.77 9.56
CA PRO A 400 13.84 -16.32 9.93
C PRO A 400 13.90 -17.46 10.95
N ARG A 401 15.07 -18.08 11.13
CA ARG A 401 15.29 -19.20 12.07
C ARG A 401 16.08 -18.78 13.30
N GLU A 402 16.46 -17.50 13.40
CA GLU A 402 17.26 -16.94 14.50
C GLU A 402 18.58 -17.70 14.74
N GLU A 403 19.17 -18.23 13.67
CA GLU A 403 20.36 -19.09 13.76
C GLU A 403 21.65 -18.25 13.81
N ASN A 404 21.61 -16.97 13.43
CA ASN A 404 22.76 -16.15 13.12
C ASN A 404 22.96 -14.97 14.07
N ARG A 405 23.24 -15.30 15.34
CA ARG A 405 23.65 -14.33 16.36
C ARG A 405 25.14 -13.96 16.28
N ASN A 406 25.63 -13.67 15.08
CA ASN A 406 27.01 -13.28 14.82
C ASN A 406 27.17 -11.76 14.86
N THR A 407 28.19 -11.26 15.56
CA THR A 407 28.44 -9.81 15.70
C THR A 407 28.61 -9.09 14.36
N MET A 408 29.32 -9.69 13.40
CA MET A 408 29.57 -9.09 12.08
C MET A 408 28.31 -9.02 11.23
N VAL A 409 27.42 -10.01 11.36
CA VAL A 409 26.13 -10.03 10.65
C VAL A 409 25.18 -9.01 11.28
N ILE A 410 25.00 -9.05 12.60
CA ILE A 410 24.05 -8.15 13.28
C ILE A 410 24.51 -6.69 13.18
N MET A 411 25.77 -6.40 13.48
CA MET A 411 26.28 -5.02 13.52
C MET A 411 26.69 -4.48 12.14
N GLY A 412 26.97 -5.36 11.19
CA GLY A 412 27.34 -4.97 9.83
C GLY A 412 26.13 -4.70 8.93
N SER A 413 24.97 -5.26 9.28
CA SER A 413 23.74 -5.03 8.53
C SER A 413 23.10 -3.69 8.88
N ALA A 414 22.58 -3.01 7.86
CA ALA A 414 21.75 -1.81 8.00
C ALA A 414 20.43 -2.12 8.74
N ALA A 415 19.91 -3.33 8.58
CA ALA A 415 18.81 -3.87 9.37
C ALA A 415 18.97 -5.40 9.55
N TYR A 416 18.62 -5.91 10.73
CA TYR A 416 18.62 -7.33 11.05
C TYR A 416 17.32 -7.68 11.79
N SER A 417 16.60 -8.69 11.34
CA SER A 417 15.40 -9.19 12.00
C SER A 417 15.04 -10.62 11.57
N PHE A 418 14.28 -11.32 12.40
CA PHE A 418 13.58 -12.54 12.02
C PHE A 418 12.21 -12.26 11.38
N ASP A 419 11.75 -11.01 11.40
CA ASP A 419 10.49 -10.55 10.78
C ASP A 419 10.78 -9.95 9.39
N LEU A 420 10.14 -10.51 8.36
CA LEU A 420 10.31 -10.08 6.97
C LEU A 420 9.80 -8.65 6.76
N ASP A 421 8.74 -8.22 7.46
CA ASP A 421 8.21 -6.86 7.36
C ASP A 421 9.26 -5.82 7.78
N VAL A 422 9.95 -6.08 8.89
CA VAL A 422 11.04 -5.23 9.40
C VAL A 422 12.20 -5.18 8.40
N CYS A 423 12.53 -6.31 7.78
CA CYS A 423 13.58 -6.37 6.77
C CYS A 423 13.19 -5.61 5.49
N LEU A 424 11.95 -5.72 5.03
CA LEU A 424 11.45 -4.92 3.90
C LEU A 424 11.54 -3.42 4.22
N ASN A 425 11.13 -3.00 5.42
CA ASN A 425 11.25 -1.61 5.84
C ASN A 425 12.72 -1.14 5.81
N GLY A 426 13.64 -1.98 6.31
CA GLY A 426 15.08 -1.71 6.25
C GLY A 426 15.61 -1.58 4.82
N MET A 427 15.10 -2.39 3.88
CA MET A 427 15.48 -2.32 2.47
C MET A 427 14.99 -1.02 1.81
N PHE A 428 13.73 -0.65 2.06
CA PHE A 428 13.16 0.61 1.56
C PHE A 428 13.90 1.84 2.08
N ASP A 429 14.19 1.90 3.38
CA ASP A 429 14.94 3.00 4.00
C ASP A 429 16.36 3.12 3.42
N THR A 430 17.05 1.98 3.31
CA THR A 430 18.39 1.89 2.74
C THR A 430 18.44 2.39 1.30
N LEU A 431 17.57 1.86 0.43
CA LEU A 431 17.57 2.19 -0.98
C LEU A 431 17.09 3.63 -1.23
N SER A 432 16.17 4.15 -0.41
CA SER A 432 15.75 5.55 -0.48
C SER A 432 16.88 6.53 -0.10
N LYS A 433 17.76 6.16 0.83
CA LYS A 433 18.96 6.95 1.15
C LYS A 433 19.94 6.96 -0.03
N LEU A 434 20.23 5.79 -0.63
CA LEU A 434 21.11 5.70 -1.81
C LEU A 434 20.60 6.56 -2.98
N GLN A 435 19.31 6.48 -3.30
CA GLN A 435 18.73 7.26 -4.41
C GLN A 435 18.85 8.78 -4.18
N ARG A 436 18.70 9.24 -2.93
CA ARG A 436 18.85 10.66 -2.57
C ARG A 436 20.30 11.14 -2.70
N ASP A 437 21.26 10.29 -2.39
CA ASP A 437 22.68 10.64 -2.50
C ASP A 437 23.15 10.68 -3.96
N ASP A 438 22.61 9.81 -4.82
CA ASP A 438 22.93 9.83 -6.25
C ASP A 438 22.28 10.99 -7.02
N THR A 439 21.12 11.49 -6.56
CA THR A 439 20.48 12.68 -7.14
C THR A 439 21.10 14.01 -6.70
N ARG A 440 21.99 13.99 -5.69
CA ARG A 440 22.72 15.16 -5.19
C ARG A 440 24.14 15.30 -5.76
N LYS A 441 24.64 14.28 -6.45
CA LYS A 441 25.89 14.31 -7.21
C LYS A 441 25.61 14.77 -8.63
#